data_AF-A0A2A7SGC2-F1
#
_entry.id   AF-A0A2A7SGC2-F1
#
_cell.length_a   1.000
_cell.length_b   1.000
_cell.length_c   1.000
_cell.angle_alpha   90.00
_cell.angle_beta   90.00
_cell.angle_gamma   90.00
#
_symmetry.space_group_name_H-M   'P 1'
#
loop_
_entity.id
_entity.type
_entity.pdbx_description
1 polymer ?
#
loop_
_entity_poly.entity_id
_entity_poly.type
_entity_poly.pdbx_seq_one_letter_code
_entity_poly.pdbx_strand_id
1 'polypeptide(L)'
;MHPVENRFPYPLSDAYLRKRLAFAIFRPFDVLDTGERPLMEGKSFHHGLGASDLRACPYHDSRRAASADKPMNSGALLRFRQDQAQVAAILAAIVTAAAARGDASTSSSHSLLGLWRVAHAARMLPLVDLLRADHLSQPLPPPMAAIGTVHKFAIGVMDVVGFALKTGHQIEDCRGASELYALADEGGRLIGEKEVCPAPPKYMLEILEMVVAICSGRHRDTVELDSATRESVSRAVSFSLPNWQLHRFALVHDLVRHRTWHLARRASPPLRHASPYGALALAATALPDPLEHPTVGSMLRIHWTSPGEVEINGIFSAWMSLATEILRGGHTMALERLQARRAQLDALSLLFLQEADRKLATAIGLPSTDAPYRYVPRDLEHFFGGAPTAADFVTASLQGANA
;
A
#
# COMPACT_ATOMS: atom_id res chain seq x y z
N MET A 1 -9.60 -26.11 21.35
CA MET A 1 -8.80 -25.12 20.60
C MET A 1 -8.44 -23.99 21.56
N HIS A 2 -7.17 -23.88 21.94
CA HIS A 2 -6.70 -22.70 22.65
C HIS A 2 -6.72 -21.51 21.68
N PRO A 3 -7.12 -20.29 22.12
CA PRO A 3 -6.94 -19.11 21.31
C PRO A 3 -5.43 -18.92 21.15
N VAL A 4 -4.93 -19.10 19.94
CA VAL A 4 -3.57 -18.72 19.60
C VAL A 4 -3.52 -17.21 19.82
N GLU A 5 -2.77 -16.77 20.84
CA GLU A 5 -2.53 -15.35 21.06
C GLU A 5 -1.99 -14.76 19.76
N ASN A 6 -2.80 -13.87 19.16
CA ASN A 6 -2.49 -13.08 17.97
C ASN A 6 -1.19 -12.30 18.16
N ARG A 7 -0.04 -12.94 17.88
CA ARG A 7 1.22 -12.23 17.65
C ARG A 7 1.31 -11.90 16.18
N PHE A 8 0.38 -11.06 15.71
CA PHE A 8 0.64 -10.28 14.51
C PHE A 8 1.93 -9.47 14.76
N PRO A 9 2.78 -9.24 13.74
CA PRO A 9 3.94 -8.36 13.87
C PRO A 9 3.52 -6.90 14.12
N TYR A 10 2.22 -6.62 14.12
CA TYR A 10 1.65 -5.33 14.45
C TYR A 10 1.41 -5.22 15.97
N PRO A 11 2.04 -4.26 16.64
CA PRO A 11 2.02 -4.13 18.10
C PRO A 11 0.74 -3.47 18.65
N LEU A 12 -0.31 -3.31 17.82
CA LEU A 12 -1.60 -2.77 18.22
C LEU A 12 -2.62 -3.91 18.35
N SER A 13 -3.49 -3.83 19.35
CA SER A 13 -4.51 -4.87 19.57
C SER A 13 -5.58 -4.84 18.49
N ASP A 14 -6.13 -6.01 18.15
CA ASP A 14 -7.25 -6.13 17.21
C ASP A 14 -8.45 -5.27 17.65
N ALA A 15 -8.75 -5.23 18.94
CA ALA A 15 -9.84 -4.40 19.49
C ALA A 15 -9.61 -2.90 19.26
N TYR A 16 -8.34 -2.45 19.26
CA TYR A 16 -7.98 -1.07 18.93
C TYR A 16 -8.18 -0.80 17.44
N LEU A 17 -7.68 -1.68 16.58
CA LEU A 17 -7.72 -1.52 15.12
C LEU A 17 -9.14 -1.62 14.55
N ARG A 18 -9.98 -2.54 15.04
CA ARG A 18 -11.37 -2.70 14.55
C ARG A 18 -12.17 -1.40 14.58
N LYS A 19 -11.93 -0.56 15.59
CA LYS A 19 -12.63 0.72 15.74
C LYS A 19 -12.02 1.86 14.94
N ARG A 20 -10.88 1.66 14.27
CA ARG A 20 -10.08 2.71 13.62
C ARG A 20 -9.68 2.26 12.22
N LEU A 21 -10.61 2.34 11.27
CA LEU A 21 -10.41 1.83 9.92
C LEU A 21 -9.19 2.44 9.24
N ALA A 22 -8.93 3.75 9.45
CA ALA A 22 -7.76 4.43 8.89
C ALA A 22 -6.42 3.79 9.32
N PHE A 23 -6.38 3.11 10.46
CA PHE A 23 -5.24 2.33 10.93
C PHE A 23 -5.37 0.83 10.64
N ALA A 24 -6.59 0.30 10.59
CA ALA A 24 -6.85 -1.10 10.29
C ALA A 24 -6.36 -1.51 8.89
N ILE A 25 -6.26 -0.57 7.93
CA ILE A 25 -5.75 -0.86 6.58
C ILE A 25 -4.32 -1.44 6.56
N PHE A 26 -3.54 -1.19 7.61
CA PHE A 26 -2.16 -1.67 7.73
C PHE A 26 -2.06 -3.06 8.37
N ARG A 27 -3.19 -3.59 8.85
CA ARG A 27 -3.28 -4.94 9.37
C ARG A 27 -3.07 -5.95 8.23
N PRO A 28 -2.10 -6.88 8.36
CA PRO A 28 -2.02 -7.98 7.41
C PRO A 28 -3.18 -8.95 7.64
N PHE A 29 -3.85 -9.36 6.58
CA PHE A 29 -4.87 -10.41 6.63
C PHE A 29 -4.26 -11.72 6.18
N ASP A 30 -4.06 -12.62 7.14
CA ASP A 30 -3.50 -13.93 6.89
C ASP A 30 -4.63 -14.97 6.77
N VAL A 31 -5.22 -15.01 5.58
CA VAL A 31 -6.38 -15.86 5.24
C VAL A 31 -6.11 -16.68 3.98
N LEU A 32 -6.86 -17.76 3.83
CA LEU A 32 -6.92 -18.55 2.59
C LEU A 32 -8.03 -18.01 1.68
N ASP A 33 -7.81 -18.10 0.37
CA ASP A 33 -8.89 -17.98 -0.62
C ASP A 33 -9.72 -19.27 -0.71
N THR A 34 -10.81 -19.26 -1.48
CA THR A 34 -11.68 -20.43 -1.67
C THR A 34 -10.99 -21.62 -2.37
N GLY A 35 -9.79 -21.41 -2.92
CA GLY A 35 -8.93 -22.46 -3.48
C GLY A 35 -7.89 -22.96 -2.47
N GLU A 36 -8.06 -22.64 -1.19
CA GLU A 36 -7.16 -22.98 -0.08
C GLU A 36 -5.74 -22.42 -0.24
N ARG A 37 -5.56 -21.36 -1.05
CA ARG A 37 -4.26 -20.71 -1.22
C ARG A 37 -4.12 -19.52 -0.26
N PRO A 38 -2.95 -19.34 0.39
CA PRO A 38 -2.69 -18.16 1.20
C PRO A 38 -2.82 -16.89 0.37
N LEU A 39 -3.48 -15.85 0.88
CA LEU A 39 -3.53 -14.56 0.19
C LEU A 39 -2.14 -13.89 0.15
N MET A 40 -1.36 -14.05 1.23
CA MET A 40 0.01 -13.56 1.37
C MET A 40 1.04 -14.67 1.11
N GLU A 41 1.17 -15.15 -0.13
CA GLU A 41 2.12 -16.22 -0.47
C GLU A 41 3.57 -15.84 -0.10
N GLY A 42 4.29 -16.79 0.51
CA GLY A 42 5.65 -16.57 1.03
C GLY A 42 5.74 -15.68 2.28
N LYS A 43 4.71 -14.91 2.62
CA LYS A 43 4.67 -13.97 3.76
C LYS A 43 3.66 -14.33 4.84
N SER A 44 2.78 -15.28 4.56
CA SER A 44 1.83 -15.84 5.51
C SER A 44 2.56 -16.46 6.70
N PHE A 45 2.04 -16.18 7.89
CA PHE A 45 2.54 -16.72 9.15
C PHE A 45 1.85 -18.04 9.49
N HIS A 46 0.57 -18.17 9.15
CA HIS A 46 -0.27 -19.32 9.48
C HIS A 46 -0.42 -20.33 8.35
N HIS A 47 -0.22 -19.91 7.09
CA HIS A 47 -0.51 -20.71 5.91
C HIS A 47 0.72 -20.80 4.99
N GLY A 48 1.54 -21.83 5.23
CA GLY A 48 2.66 -22.18 4.36
C GLY A 48 2.19 -22.75 3.02
N LEU A 49 3.04 -22.65 1.99
CA LEU A 49 2.81 -23.33 0.72
C LEU A 49 3.09 -24.83 0.85
N GLY A 50 2.30 -25.65 0.15
CA GLY A 50 2.51 -27.08 0.10
C GLY A 50 3.77 -27.45 -0.68
N ALA A 51 4.50 -28.48 -0.25
CA ALA A 51 5.68 -28.95 -0.98
C ALA A 51 5.36 -29.38 -2.42
N SER A 52 4.12 -29.85 -2.67
CA SER A 52 3.63 -30.21 -4.01
C SER A 52 3.52 -29.02 -4.98
N ASP A 53 3.41 -27.80 -4.45
CA ASP A 53 3.30 -26.59 -5.25
C ASP A 53 4.67 -26.07 -5.69
N LEU A 54 5.74 -26.54 -5.04
CA LEU A 54 7.11 -26.06 -5.22
C LEU A 54 7.90 -26.96 -6.18
N ARG A 55 8.57 -26.34 -7.16
CA ARG A 55 9.41 -27.04 -8.15
C ARG A 55 10.71 -26.28 -8.38
N ALA A 56 11.73 -26.95 -8.91
CA ALA A 56 12.91 -26.24 -9.42
C ALA A 56 12.50 -25.33 -10.59
N CYS A 57 13.03 -24.10 -10.63
CA CYS A 57 12.75 -23.16 -11.70
C CYS A 57 13.58 -23.50 -12.95
N PRO A 58 12.94 -23.73 -14.11
CA PRO A 58 13.64 -24.05 -15.35
C PRO A 58 14.04 -22.80 -16.17
N TYR A 59 13.68 -21.60 -15.71
CA TYR A 59 13.82 -20.38 -16.50
C TYR A 59 15.21 -19.73 -16.33
N HIS A 60 15.77 -19.23 -17.44
CA HIS A 60 17.15 -18.77 -17.52
C HIS A 60 17.34 -17.24 -17.40
N ASP A 61 16.27 -16.50 -17.12
CA ASP A 61 16.31 -15.06 -16.85
C ASP A 61 16.86 -14.77 -15.44
N SER A 62 16.56 -13.61 -14.84
CA SER A 62 17.04 -13.27 -13.48
C SER A 62 16.83 -14.38 -12.45
N ARG A 63 15.80 -15.22 -12.64
CA ARG A 63 15.48 -16.34 -11.77
C ARG A 63 16.54 -17.44 -11.75
N ARG A 64 17.40 -17.55 -12.78
CA ARG A 64 18.43 -18.61 -12.87
C ARG A 64 19.39 -18.59 -11.69
N ALA A 65 19.83 -17.40 -11.29
CA ALA A 65 20.75 -17.27 -10.16
C ALA A 65 20.06 -17.60 -8.83
N ALA A 66 18.78 -17.25 -8.70
CA ALA A 66 18.01 -17.47 -7.48
C ALA A 66 17.46 -18.89 -7.34
N SER A 67 17.32 -19.64 -8.44
CA SER A 67 16.65 -20.95 -8.45
C SER A 67 17.40 -22.06 -7.72
N ALA A 68 18.68 -21.84 -7.38
CA ALA A 68 19.45 -22.74 -6.53
C ALA A 68 18.89 -22.79 -5.10
N ASP A 69 18.41 -21.65 -4.58
CA ASP A 69 17.97 -21.51 -3.19
C ASP A 69 16.46 -21.27 -3.06
N LYS A 70 15.80 -20.81 -4.13
CA LYS A 70 14.39 -20.43 -4.13
C LYS A 70 13.59 -21.27 -5.12
N PRO A 71 12.68 -22.13 -4.64
CA PRO A 71 11.81 -22.90 -5.53
C PRO A 71 10.82 -21.99 -6.26
N MET A 72 10.23 -22.54 -7.31
CA MET A 72 9.19 -21.95 -8.11
C MET A 72 7.81 -22.42 -7.62
N ASN A 73 6.90 -21.50 -7.34
CA ASN A 73 5.52 -21.79 -6.93
C ASN A 73 4.63 -22.16 -8.14
N SER A 74 4.82 -23.37 -8.65
CA SER A 74 4.08 -23.89 -9.79
C SER A 74 2.56 -23.95 -9.58
N GLY A 75 2.10 -24.10 -8.33
CA GLY A 75 0.68 -24.05 -7.97
C GLY A 75 0.03 -22.71 -8.33
N ALA A 76 0.76 -21.60 -8.12
CA ALA A 76 0.28 -20.27 -8.49
C ALA A 76 0.06 -20.10 -10.01
N LEU A 77 0.93 -20.67 -10.85
CA LEU A 77 0.75 -20.62 -12.31
C LEU A 77 -0.47 -21.45 -12.76
N LEU A 78 -0.61 -22.66 -12.21
CA LEU A 78 -1.75 -23.54 -12.54
C LEU A 78 -3.06 -22.83 -12.22
N ARG A 79 -3.15 -22.22 -11.03
CA ARG A 79 -4.35 -21.50 -10.63
C ARG A 79 -4.60 -20.26 -11.47
N PHE A 80 -3.57 -19.48 -11.76
CA PHE A 80 -3.71 -18.30 -12.62
C PHE A 80 -4.30 -18.68 -13.99
N ARG A 81 -3.84 -19.78 -14.60
CA ARG A 81 -4.39 -20.27 -15.88
C ARG A 81 -5.86 -20.64 -15.80
N GLN A 82 -6.30 -21.25 -14.69
CA GLN A 82 -7.71 -21.59 -14.46
C GLN A 82 -8.57 -20.34 -14.33
N ASP A 83 -8.05 -19.29 -13.68
CA ASP A 83 -8.77 -18.05 -13.41
C ASP A 83 -8.61 -16.99 -14.50
N GLN A 84 -7.83 -17.22 -15.56
CA GLN A 84 -7.34 -16.18 -16.47
C GLN A 84 -8.46 -15.30 -17.06
N ALA A 85 -9.54 -15.91 -17.53
CA ALA A 85 -10.68 -15.17 -18.09
C ALA A 85 -11.39 -14.31 -17.03
N GLN A 86 -11.55 -14.85 -15.81
CA GLN A 86 -12.15 -14.10 -14.70
C GLN A 86 -11.23 -12.96 -14.23
N VAL A 87 -9.92 -13.18 -14.21
CA VAL A 87 -8.90 -12.17 -13.89
C VAL A 87 -8.99 -11.01 -14.88
N ALA A 88 -9.04 -11.29 -16.18
CA ALA A 88 -9.21 -10.28 -17.22
C ALA A 88 -10.49 -9.45 -16.99
N ALA A 89 -11.60 -10.12 -16.66
CA ALA A 89 -12.90 -9.48 -16.51
C ALA A 89 -12.94 -8.56 -15.29
N ILE A 90 -12.36 -9.01 -14.18
CA ILE A 90 -12.21 -8.21 -12.97
C ILE A 90 -11.34 -6.97 -13.24
N LEU A 91 -10.20 -7.13 -13.93
CA LEU A 91 -9.33 -5.99 -14.25
C LEU A 91 -10.02 -4.98 -15.18
N ALA A 92 -10.76 -5.46 -16.19
CA ALA A 92 -11.54 -4.60 -17.07
C ALA A 92 -12.66 -3.85 -16.34
N ALA A 93 -13.32 -4.51 -15.39
CA ALA A 93 -14.33 -3.88 -14.53
C ALA A 93 -13.72 -2.81 -13.62
N ILE A 94 -12.51 -3.04 -13.07
CA ILE A 94 -11.78 -2.03 -12.29
C ILE A 94 -11.47 -0.81 -13.15
N VAL A 95 -10.93 -0.99 -14.36
CA VAL A 95 -10.65 0.12 -15.29
C VAL A 95 -11.92 0.91 -15.59
N THR A 96 -13.03 0.22 -15.87
CA THR A 96 -14.32 0.85 -16.16
C THR A 96 -14.85 1.64 -14.97
N ALA A 97 -14.81 1.06 -13.76
CA ALA A 97 -15.27 1.71 -12.54
C ALA A 97 -14.39 2.92 -12.16
N ALA A 98 -13.07 2.81 -12.31
CA ALA A 98 -12.15 3.94 -12.08
C ALA A 98 -12.39 5.08 -13.08
N ALA A 99 -12.61 4.76 -14.36
CA ALA A 99 -12.94 5.75 -15.39
C ALA A 99 -14.25 6.48 -15.08
N ALA A 100 -15.29 5.76 -14.64
CA ALA A 100 -16.59 6.33 -14.27
C ALA A 100 -16.50 7.33 -13.10
N ARG A 101 -15.51 7.19 -12.22
CA ARG A 101 -15.24 8.12 -11.11
C ARG A 101 -14.44 9.36 -11.51
N GLY A 102 -14.07 9.47 -12.79
CA GLY A 102 -13.26 10.58 -13.28
C GLY A 102 -11.76 10.43 -13.00
N ASP A 103 -11.30 9.29 -12.48
CA ASP A 103 -9.87 9.04 -12.25
C ASP A 103 -9.06 8.97 -13.55
N ALA A 104 -9.74 8.71 -14.68
CA ALA A 104 -9.15 8.69 -16.02
C ALA A 104 -8.79 10.08 -16.58
N SER A 105 -9.26 11.17 -15.95
CA SER A 105 -9.11 12.53 -16.50
C SER A 105 -7.70 13.13 -16.38
N THR A 106 -6.78 12.48 -15.67
CA THR A 106 -5.47 13.06 -15.31
C THR A 106 -4.26 12.41 -15.99
N SER A 107 -4.37 11.17 -16.47
CA SER A 107 -3.27 10.46 -17.15
C SER A 107 -3.80 9.33 -18.01
N SER A 108 -3.04 8.94 -19.03
CA SER A 108 -3.43 7.79 -19.83
C SER A 108 -3.47 6.52 -18.98
N SER A 109 -4.54 5.75 -19.06
CA SER A 109 -4.71 4.52 -18.26
C SER A 109 -3.61 3.46 -18.50
N HIS A 110 -2.87 3.54 -19.60
CA HIS A 110 -1.72 2.67 -19.89
C HIS A 110 -0.35 3.26 -19.52
N SER A 111 -0.33 4.43 -18.86
CA SER A 111 0.87 4.94 -18.19
C SER A 111 1.21 4.11 -16.95
N LEU A 112 2.42 4.27 -16.41
CA LEU A 112 2.78 3.69 -15.11
C LEU A 112 1.79 4.09 -14.01
N LEU A 113 1.27 5.33 -14.02
CA LEU A 113 0.23 5.76 -13.09
C LEU A 113 -1.06 4.95 -13.23
N GLY A 114 -1.53 4.78 -14.47
CA GLY A 114 -2.76 4.07 -14.76
C GLY A 114 -2.67 2.59 -14.37
N LEU A 115 -1.57 1.93 -14.74
CA LEU A 115 -1.27 0.56 -14.33
C LEU A 115 -1.23 0.42 -12.80
N TRP A 116 -0.56 1.36 -12.13
CA TRP A 116 -0.46 1.36 -10.69
C TRP A 116 -1.82 1.57 -10.00
N ARG A 117 -2.69 2.46 -10.50
CA ARG A 117 -4.04 2.69 -9.95
C ARG A 117 -4.91 1.45 -10.07
N VAL A 118 -4.91 0.80 -11.24
CA VAL A 118 -5.64 -0.45 -11.48
C VAL A 118 -5.12 -1.55 -10.57
N ALA A 119 -3.80 -1.71 -10.47
CA ALA A 119 -3.19 -2.69 -9.58
C ALA A 119 -3.51 -2.39 -8.11
N HIS A 120 -3.47 -1.13 -7.69
CA HIS A 120 -3.84 -0.75 -6.33
C HIS A 120 -5.28 -1.16 -6.03
N ALA A 121 -6.24 -0.85 -6.90
CA ALA A 121 -7.64 -1.25 -6.72
C ALA A 121 -7.84 -2.77 -6.73
N ALA A 122 -7.15 -3.48 -7.62
CA ALA A 122 -7.12 -4.94 -7.66
C ALA A 122 -6.58 -5.54 -6.35
N ARG A 123 -5.54 -4.94 -5.76
CA ARG A 123 -5.01 -5.35 -4.45
C ARG A 123 -6.04 -5.14 -3.33
N MET A 124 -6.91 -4.14 -3.43
CA MET A 124 -7.91 -3.84 -2.39
C MET A 124 -9.10 -4.80 -2.38
N LEU A 125 -9.35 -5.56 -3.47
CA LEU A 125 -10.52 -6.43 -3.60
C LEU A 125 -10.78 -7.33 -2.37
N PRO A 126 -9.84 -8.18 -1.92
CA PRO A 126 -10.09 -8.99 -0.72
C PRO A 126 -10.11 -8.14 0.55
N LEU A 127 -9.37 -7.03 0.60
CA LEU A 127 -9.19 -6.23 1.80
C LEU A 127 -10.48 -5.55 2.25
N VAL A 128 -11.30 -5.08 1.32
CA VAL A 128 -12.60 -4.43 1.60
C VAL A 128 -13.50 -5.34 2.41
N ASP A 129 -13.70 -6.58 1.95
CA ASP A 129 -14.62 -7.52 2.59
C ASP A 129 -14.06 -8.06 3.91
N LEU A 130 -12.74 -8.28 3.97
CA LEU A 130 -12.06 -8.70 5.19
C LEU A 130 -12.11 -7.63 6.29
N LEU A 131 -11.89 -6.35 5.94
CA LEU A 131 -12.03 -5.24 6.88
C LEU A 131 -13.47 -5.07 7.35
N ARG A 132 -14.44 -5.21 6.44
CA ARG A 132 -15.86 -5.14 6.80
C ARG A 132 -16.22 -6.23 7.81
N ALA A 133 -15.83 -7.47 7.53
CA ALA A 133 -16.10 -8.59 8.42
C ALA A 133 -15.42 -8.39 9.79
N ASP A 134 -14.15 -7.99 9.82
CA ASP A 134 -13.43 -7.72 11.08
C ASP A 134 -14.09 -6.59 11.89
N HIS A 135 -14.47 -5.48 11.24
CA HIS A 135 -15.16 -4.36 11.88
C HIS A 135 -16.49 -4.79 12.51
N LEU A 136 -17.29 -5.55 11.76
CA LEU A 136 -18.58 -6.08 12.22
C LEU A 136 -18.42 -7.29 13.17
N SER A 137 -17.19 -7.69 13.50
CA SER A 137 -16.88 -8.89 14.29
C SER A 137 -17.55 -10.17 13.74
N GLN A 138 -17.61 -10.27 12.41
CA GLN A 138 -18.09 -11.43 11.67
C GLN A 138 -16.92 -12.35 11.30
N PRO A 139 -17.17 -13.64 11.02
CA PRO A 139 -16.16 -14.52 10.45
C PRO A 139 -15.57 -13.94 9.16
N LEU A 140 -14.25 -14.00 9.01
CA LEU A 140 -13.58 -13.52 7.81
C LEU A 140 -13.95 -14.42 6.62
N PRO A 141 -14.63 -13.90 5.58
CA PRO A 141 -14.99 -14.71 4.43
C PRO A 141 -13.73 -15.06 3.61
N PRO A 142 -13.56 -16.31 3.16
CA PRO A 142 -12.49 -16.63 2.23
C PRO A 142 -12.74 -15.90 0.90
N PRO A 143 -11.80 -15.07 0.40
CA PRO A 143 -11.95 -14.43 -0.89
C PRO A 143 -12.10 -15.47 -2.00
N MET A 144 -12.88 -15.18 -3.05
CA MET A 144 -12.92 -16.05 -4.22
C MET A 144 -11.51 -16.22 -4.80
N ALA A 145 -11.17 -17.43 -5.23
CA ALA A 145 -9.83 -17.73 -5.73
C ALA A 145 -9.38 -16.82 -6.89
N ALA A 146 -10.28 -16.43 -7.81
CA ALA A 146 -9.96 -15.44 -8.84
C ALA A 146 -9.60 -14.05 -8.27
N ILE A 147 -10.29 -13.61 -7.20
CA ILE A 147 -9.95 -12.38 -6.46
C ILE A 147 -8.57 -12.51 -5.81
N GLY A 148 -8.27 -13.68 -5.21
CA GLY A 148 -6.95 -14.00 -4.67
C GLY A 148 -5.85 -13.92 -5.74
N THR A 149 -6.12 -14.46 -6.93
CA THR A 149 -5.22 -14.40 -8.10
C THR A 149 -5.00 -12.95 -8.56
N VAL A 150 -6.07 -12.15 -8.70
CA VAL A 150 -6.01 -10.72 -9.06
C VAL A 150 -5.18 -9.93 -8.04
N HIS A 151 -5.40 -10.16 -6.74
CA HIS A 151 -4.66 -9.50 -5.67
C HIS A 151 -3.15 -9.75 -5.75
N LYS A 152 -2.74 -11.02 -5.93
CA LYS A 152 -1.32 -11.40 -6.01
C LYS A 152 -0.66 -10.83 -7.27
N PHE A 153 -1.36 -10.90 -8.40
CA PHE A 153 -0.90 -10.30 -9.65
C PHE A 153 -0.69 -8.79 -9.51
N ALA A 154 -1.64 -8.10 -8.89
CA ALA A 154 -1.58 -6.66 -8.66
C ALA A 154 -0.37 -6.25 -7.80
N ILE A 155 0.00 -7.03 -6.78
CA ILE A 155 1.21 -6.76 -5.99
C ILE A 155 2.46 -6.76 -6.89
N GLY A 156 2.56 -7.71 -7.82
CA GLY A 156 3.66 -7.78 -8.78
C GLY A 156 3.72 -6.53 -9.68
N VAL A 157 2.57 -6.11 -10.23
CA VAL A 157 2.50 -4.89 -11.06
C VAL A 157 2.90 -3.65 -10.26
N MET A 158 2.43 -3.51 -9.02
CA MET A 158 2.79 -2.40 -8.15
C MET A 158 4.30 -2.36 -7.85
N ASP A 159 4.95 -3.51 -7.64
CA ASP A 159 6.40 -3.57 -7.38
C ASP A 159 7.22 -3.22 -8.62
N VAL A 160 6.78 -3.66 -9.81
CA VAL A 160 7.41 -3.28 -11.09
C VAL A 160 7.32 -1.77 -11.32
N VAL A 161 6.13 -1.17 -11.14
CA VAL A 161 5.98 0.29 -11.27
C VAL A 161 6.83 1.01 -10.22
N GLY A 162 6.81 0.54 -8.96
CA GLY A 162 7.63 1.11 -7.90
C GLY A 162 9.13 1.06 -8.21
N PHE A 163 9.61 -0.03 -8.82
CA PHE A 163 10.98 -0.15 -9.28
C PHE A 163 11.30 0.83 -10.42
N ALA A 164 10.46 0.90 -11.45
CA ALA A 164 10.64 1.82 -12.57
C ALA A 164 10.80 3.27 -12.08
N LEU A 165 9.95 3.71 -11.14
CA LEU A 165 10.08 5.04 -10.56
C LEU A 165 11.43 5.20 -9.85
N LYS A 166 11.84 4.24 -9.02
CA LYS A 166 13.14 4.27 -8.30
C LYS A 166 14.33 4.36 -9.24
N THR A 167 14.26 3.80 -10.45
CA THR A 167 15.33 3.85 -11.45
C THR A 167 15.24 5.05 -12.40
N GLY A 168 14.36 6.01 -12.12
CA GLY A 168 14.33 7.32 -12.79
C GLY A 168 13.25 7.48 -13.87
N HIS A 169 12.41 6.47 -14.09
CA HIS A 169 11.27 6.58 -15.00
C HIS A 169 10.24 7.59 -14.47
N GLN A 170 9.51 8.24 -15.38
CA GLN A 170 8.44 9.18 -15.05
C GLN A 170 7.11 8.45 -14.91
N ILE A 171 6.23 8.94 -14.04
CA ILE A 171 4.97 8.26 -13.70
C ILE A 171 3.97 8.27 -14.87
N GLU A 172 4.16 9.21 -15.80
CA GLU A 172 3.41 9.37 -17.05
C GLU A 172 3.92 8.45 -18.17
N ASP A 173 5.08 7.78 -18.00
CA ASP A 173 5.64 6.90 -19.02
C ASP A 173 4.64 5.80 -19.40
N CYS A 174 4.36 5.67 -20.70
CA CYS A 174 3.60 4.56 -21.24
C CYS A 174 4.57 3.42 -21.60
N ARG A 175 4.30 2.22 -21.08
CA ARG A 175 5.17 1.05 -21.30
C ARG A 175 4.40 -0.11 -21.92
N GLY A 176 5.00 -0.71 -22.94
CA GLY A 176 4.53 -1.96 -23.54
C GLY A 176 4.85 -3.17 -22.66
N ALA A 177 4.26 -4.31 -22.99
CA ALA A 177 4.47 -5.55 -22.26
C ALA A 177 5.94 -5.96 -22.17
N SER A 178 6.68 -5.86 -23.28
CA SER A 178 8.11 -6.20 -23.32
C SER A 178 8.96 -5.31 -22.42
N GLU A 179 8.66 -4.01 -22.35
CA GLU A 179 9.37 -3.08 -21.48
C GLU A 179 9.05 -3.34 -20.00
N LEU A 180 7.80 -3.64 -19.67
CA LEU A 180 7.40 -4.00 -18.30
C LEU A 180 8.05 -5.32 -17.86
N TYR A 181 8.15 -6.31 -18.74
CA TYR A 181 8.87 -7.56 -18.46
C TYR A 181 10.37 -7.31 -18.24
N ALA A 182 11.01 -6.51 -19.11
CA ALA A 182 12.43 -6.17 -18.97
C ALA A 182 12.69 -5.46 -17.63
N LEU A 183 11.87 -4.47 -17.26
CA LEU A 183 11.95 -3.80 -15.96
C LEU A 183 11.81 -4.78 -14.78
N ALA A 184 10.89 -5.75 -14.89
CA ALA A 184 10.71 -6.76 -13.87
C ALA A 184 11.94 -7.68 -13.76
N ASP A 185 12.52 -8.08 -14.87
CA ASP A 185 13.68 -8.97 -14.91
C ASP A 185 14.96 -8.28 -14.42
N GLU A 186 15.27 -7.09 -14.95
CA GLU A 186 16.42 -6.25 -14.57
C GLU A 186 16.39 -5.89 -13.08
N GLY A 187 15.20 -5.62 -12.55
CA GLY A 187 15.01 -5.30 -11.14
C GLY A 187 14.97 -6.50 -10.20
N GLY A 188 15.13 -7.73 -10.71
CA GLY A 188 14.98 -8.96 -9.93
C GLY A 188 13.58 -9.15 -9.34
N ARG A 189 12.55 -8.53 -9.95
CA ARG A 189 11.15 -8.51 -9.47
C ARG A 189 10.41 -9.82 -9.71
N LEU A 190 11.04 -10.73 -10.45
CA LEU A 190 10.59 -12.11 -10.62
C LEU A 190 11.07 -13.03 -9.47
N ILE A 191 11.79 -12.48 -8.49
CA ILE A 191 12.37 -13.21 -7.36
C ILE A 191 11.75 -12.67 -6.05
N GLY A 192 10.86 -13.45 -5.46
CA GLY A 192 10.30 -13.17 -4.15
C GLY A 192 11.27 -13.48 -3.01
N GLU A 193 10.80 -13.30 -1.78
CA GLU A 193 11.60 -13.55 -0.58
C GLU A 193 11.95 -15.04 -0.45
N LYS A 194 10.96 -15.92 -0.61
CA LYS A 194 11.10 -17.39 -0.44
C LYS A 194 11.00 -18.19 -1.73
N GLU A 195 10.57 -17.57 -2.83
CA GLU A 195 10.25 -18.27 -4.07
C GLU A 195 10.49 -17.39 -5.30
N VAL A 196 10.56 -18.01 -6.48
CA VAL A 196 10.61 -17.31 -7.76
C VAL A 196 9.26 -17.40 -8.50
N CYS A 197 9.00 -16.41 -9.34
CA CYS A 197 7.78 -16.31 -10.13
C CYS A 197 7.65 -17.53 -11.08
N PRO A 198 6.46 -18.17 -11.16
CA PRO A 198 6.31 -19.44 -11.85
C PRO A 198 6.00 -19.36 -13.34
N ALA A 199 5.68 -18.19 -13.87
CA ALA A 199 5.26 -18.06 -15.27
C ALA A 199 6.45 -18.11 -16.25
N PRO A 200 6.38 -18.84 -17.37
CA PRO A 200 7.40 -18.74 -18.40
C PRO A 200 7.40 -17.34 -19.03
N PRO A 201 8.55 -16.81 -19.51
CA PRO A 201 8.64 -15.45 -20.07
C PRO A 201 7.58 -15.14 -21.14
N LYS A 202 7.36 -16.07 -22.08
CA LYS A 202 6.34 -15.93 -23.13
C LYS A 202 4.94 -15.69 -22.54
N TYR A 203 4.60 -16.41 -21.48
CA TYR A 203 3.28 -16.28 -20.85
C TYR A 203 3.19 -14.99 -20.03
N MET A 204 4.26 -14.56 -19.37
CA MET A 204 4.28 -13.24 -18.71
C MET A 204 4.03 -12.11 -19.70
N LEU A 205 4.67 -12.15 -20.87
CA LEU A 205 4.45 -11.18 -21.94
C LEU A 205 2.99 -11.17 -22.40
N GLU A 206 2.40 -12.34 -22.66
CA GLU A 206 0.98 -12.47 -23.04
C GLU A 206 0.04 -11.84 -21.99
N ILE A 207 0.29 -12.08 -20.70
CA ILE A 207 -0.52 -11.51 -19.61
C ILE A 207 -0.32 -9.99 -19.50
N LEU A 208 0.90 -9.50 -19.66
CA LEU A 208 1.17 -8.05 -19.65
C LEU A 208 0.56 -7.36 -20.87
N GLU A 209 0.56 -7.99 -22.05
CA GLU A 209 -0.11 -7.50 -23.26
C GLU A 209 -1.62 -7.35 -23.03
N MET A 210 -2.24 -8.36 -22.43
CA MET A 210 -3.64 -8.31 -22.03
C MET A 210 -3.91 -7.13 -21.07
N VAL A 211 -3.09 -6.95 -20.03
CA VAL A 211 -3.28 -5.88 -19.04
C VAL A 211 -3.13 -4.50 -19.69
N VAL A 212 -2.12 -4.32 -20.54
CA VAL A 212 -1.94 -3.07 -21.31
C VAL A 212 -3.11 -2.85 -22.27
N ALA A 213 -3.63 -3.90 -22.91
CA ALA A 213 -4.80 -3.81 -23.78
C ALA A 213 -6.08 -3.44 -23.02
N ILE A 214 -6.30 -4.00 -21.83
CA ILE A 214 -7.40 -3.63 -20.92
C ILE A 214 -7.28 -2.16 -20.52
N CYS A 215 -6.11 -1.75 -20.03
CA CYS A 215 -5.89 -0.38 -19.57
C CYS A 215 -5.98 0.63 -20.71
N SER A 216 -5.66 0.26 -21.94
CA SER A 216 -5.81 1.13 -23.12
C SER A 216 -7.20 1.10 -23.75
N GLY A 217 -8.15 0.32 -23.21
CA GLY A 217 -9.50 0.15 -23.76
C GLY A 217 -9.56 -0.63 -25.08
N ARG A 218 -8.45 -1.27 -25.47
CA ARG A 218 -8.36 -2.12 -26.68
C ARG A 218 -8.88 -3.54 -26.44
N HIS A 219 -8.92 -3.97 -25.19
CA HIS A 219 -9.49 -5.26 -24.80
C HIS A 219 -10.94 -5.08 -24.39
N ARG A 220 -11.84 -5.83 -25.02
CA ARG A 220 -13.24 -5.98 -24.58
C ARG A 220 -13.38 -7.37 -24.00
N ASP A 221 -13.64 -7.44 -22.71
CA ASP A 221 -13.94 -8.73 -22.10
C ASP A 221 -15.33 -9.20 -22.49
N THR A 222 -15.48 -10.52 -22.65
CA THR A 222 -16.74 -11.19 -22.95
C THR A 222 -17.34 -11.88 -21.73
N VAL A 223 -16.58 -12.06 -20.64
CA VAL A 223 -17.07 -12.69 -19.42
C VAL A 223 -17.86 -11.68 -18.60
N GLU A 224 -19.14 -11.99 -18.36
CA GLU A 224 -19.96 -11.20 -17.45
C GLU A 224 -19.64 -11.54 -16.00
N LEU A 225 -19.27 -10.53 -15.21
CA LEU A 225 -19.13 -10.67 -13.76
C LEU A 225 -20.52 -10.78 -13.10
N ASP A 226 -20.64 -11.60 -12.06
CA ASP A 226 -21.83 -11.61 -11.21
C ASP A 226 -21.99 -10.28 -10.45
N SER A 227 -23.17 -10.05 -9.87
CA SER A 227 -23.49 -8.80 -9.16
C SER A 227 -22.60 -8.57 -7.94
N ALA A 228 -22.27 -9.62 -7.19
CA ALA A 228 -21.44 -9.53 -5.98
C ALA A 228 -20.00 -9.13 -6.31
N THR A 229 -19.44 -9.68 -7.39
CA THR A 229 -18.11 -9.34 -7.89
C THR A 229 -18.07 -7.90 -8.39
N ARG A 230 -19.10 -7.44 -9.13
CA ARG A 230 -19.21 -6.03 -9.57
C ARG A 230 -19.28 -5.07 -8.39
N GLU A 231 -20.07 -5.41 -7.37
CA GLU A 231 -20.17 -4.61 -6.15
C GLU A 231 -18.80 -4.53 -5.44
N SER A 232 -18.11 -5.66 -5.30
CA SER A 232 -16.78 -5.74 -4.70
C SER A 232 -15.75 -4.89 -5.46
N VAL A 233 -15.78 -4.90 -6.80
CA VAL A 233 -14.96 -4.01 -7.64
C VAL A 233 -15.26 -2.54 -7.36
N SER A 234 -16.54 -2.16 -7.34
CA SER A 234 -16.95 -0.77 -7.07
C SER A 234 -16.47 -0.28 -5.70
N ARG A 235 -16.62 -1.13 -4.67
CA ARG A 235 -16.12 -0.85 -3.31
C ARG A 235 -14.60 -0.72 -3.29
N ALA A 236 -13.87 -1.66 -3.92
CA ALA A 236 -12.40 -1.64 -3.96
C ALA A 236 -11.84 -0.39 -4.66
N VAL A 237 -12.45 0.03 -5.77
CA VAL A 237 -12.07 1.27 -6.46
C VAL A 237 -12.32 2.49 -5.56
N SER A 238 -13.50 2.56 -4.93
CA SER A 238 -13.85 3.67 -4.02
C SER A 238 -12.95 3.72 -2.77
N PHE A 239 -12.51 2.55 -2.31
CA PHE A 239 -11.60 2.40 -1.17
C PHE A 239 -10.15 2.81 -1.49
N SER A 240 -9.76 2.76 -2.76
CA SER A 240 -8.33 2.81 -3.15
C SER A 240 -7.67 4.17 -2.94
N LEU A 241 -8.34 5.28 -3.26
CA LEU A 241 -7.77 6.62 -3.07
C LEU A 241 -7.49 6.93 -1.58
N PRO A 242 -8.48 6.85 -0.66
CA PRO A 242 -8.23 7.15 0.75
C PRO A 242 -7.19 6.18 1.34
N ASN A 243 -7.21 4.92 0.94
CA ASN A 243 -6.19 3.95 1.33
C ASN A 243 -4.77 4.37 0.88
N TRP A 244 -4.61 4.78 -0.38
CA TRP A 244 -3.31 5.24 -0.88
C TRP A 244 -2.81 6.50 -0.16
N GLN A 245 -3.70 7.46 0.09
CA GLN A 245 -3.35 8.67 0.83
C GLN A 245 -2.93 8.34 2.26
N LEU A 246 -3.57 7.36 2.92
CA LEU A 246 -3.16 6.88 4.25
C LEU A 246 -1.77 6.24 4.23
N HIS A 247 -1.43 5.46 3.19
CA HIS A 247 -0.08 4.92 3.04
C HIS A 247 0.99 6.03 2.92
N ARG A 248 0.71 7.08 2.14
CA ARG A 248 1.61 8.25 2.02
C ARG A 248 1.66 9.06 3.31
N PHE A 249 0.52 9.27 3.95
CA PHE A 249 0.40 9.93 5.25
C PHE A 249 1.26 9.22 6.29
N ALA A 250 1.15 7.90 6.41
CA ALA A 250 1.90 7.13 7.39
C ALA A 250 3.43 7.25 7.19
N LEU A 251 3.89 7.12 5.94
CA LEU A 251 5.31 7.31 5.60
C LEU A 251 5.80 8.72 5.96
N VAL A 252 5.10 9.75 5.51
CA VAL A 252 5.52 11.15 5.69
C VAL A 252 5.40 11.58 7.15
N HIS A 253 4.41 11.08 7.88
CA HIS A 253 4.28 11.32 9.31
C HIS A 253 5.46 10.72 10.09
N ASP A 254 5.87 9.49 9.78
CA ASP A 254 7.07 8.87 10.38
C ASP A 254 8.35 9.63 10.01
N LEU A 255 8.48 10.12 8.76
CA LEU A 255 9.61 10.98 8.36
C LEU A 255 9.66 12.24 9.22
N VAL A 256 8.53 12.94 9.39
CA VAL A 256 8.45 14.15 10.21
C VAL A 256 8.82 13.82 11.65
N ARG A 257 8.25 12.74 12.22
CA ARG A 257 8.54 12.29 13.58
C ARG A 257 10.03 12.03 13.78
N HIS A 258 10.64 11.19 12.95
CA HIS A 258 12.07 10.86 13.08
C HIS A 258 12.96 12.10 12.86
N ARG A 259 12.61 12.97 11.91
CA ARG A 259 13.34 14.21 11.67
C ARG A 259 13.27 15.11 12.90
N THR A 260 12.11 15.27 13.52
CA THR A 260 11.97 16.08 14.74
C THR A 260 12.79 15.54 15.91
N TRP A 261 12.90 14.22 16.07
CA TRP A 261 13.78 13.60 17.08
C TRP A 261 15.26 13.89 16.81
N HIS A 262 15.67 13.80 15.55
CA HIS A 262 17.01 14.16 15.11
C HIS A 262 17.33 15.64 15.38
N LEU A 263 16.39 16.55 15.09
CA LEU A 263 16.53 17.99 15.39
C LEU A 263 16.65 18.25 16.90
N ALA A 264 15.94 17.47 17.72
CA ALA A 264 16.04 17.50 19.17
C ALA A 264 17.31 16.82 19.71
N ARG A 265 18.26 16.40 18.86
CA ARG A 265 19.51 15.69 19.22
C ARG A 265 19.28 14.51 20.17
N ARG A 266 18.17 13.80 20.00
CA ARG A 266 17.79 12.65 20.80
C ARG A 266 17.55 11.43 19.92
N ALA A 267 17.86 10.26 20.45
CA ALA A 267 17.51 9.02 19.80
C ALA A 267 15.99 8.94 19.66
N SER A 268 15.51 8.66 18.46
CA SER A 268 14.10 8.37 18.26
C SER A 268 13.72 7.16 19.12
N PRO A 269 12.59 7.21 19.85
CA PRO A 269 12.15 6.07 20.63
C PRO A 269 11.98 4.84 19.72
N PRO A 270 12.26 3.63 20.23
CA PRO A 270 12.20 2.40 19.46
C PRO A 270 10.81 2.23 18.83
N LEU A 271 10.77 1.54 17.69
CA LEU A 271 9.61 1.31 16.83
C LEU A 271 8.55 0.38 17.46
N ARG A 272 8.33 0.47 18.79
CA ARG A 272 7.41 -0.42 19.52
C ARG A 272 6.00 -0.42 18.93
N HIS A 273 5.60 0.67 18.24
CA HIS A 273 4.29 0.79 17.60
C HIS A 273 4.30 1.17 16.10
N ALA A 274 5.46 1.23 15.44
CA ALA A 274 5.59 1.99 14.21
C ALA A 274 4.74 1.48 13.03
N SER A 275 4.35 2.42 12.16
CA SER A 275 3.73 2.14 10.87
C SER A 275 4.60 1.18 10.04
N PRO A 276 4.06 0.52 8.99
CA PRO A 276 4.86 -0.32 8.10
C PRO A 276 6.00 0.44 7.39
N TYR A 277 6.06 1.77 7.53
CA TYR A 277 7.07 2.64 6.95
C TYR A 277 8.13 3.13 7.94
N GLY A 278 8.01 2.84 9.23
CA GLY A 278 8.90 3.41 10.26
C GLY A 278 10.39 3.15 10.01
N ALA A 279 10.75 1.93 9.59
CA ALA A 279 12.15 1.58 9.28
C ALA A 279 12.69 2.35 8.05
N LEU A 280 11.87 2.45 6.99
CA LEU A 280 12.21 3.22 5.79
C LEU A 280 12.35 4.71 6.12
N ALA A 281 11.41 5.25 6.91
CA ALA A 281 11.43 6.64 7.33
C ALA A 281 12.68 6.95 8.16
N LEU A 282 13.00 6.11 9.15
CA LEU A 282 14.22 6.26 9.94
C LEU A 282 15.47 6.30 9.05
N ALA A 283 15.61 5.36 8.13
CA ALA A 283 16.73 5.33 7.19
C ALA A 283 16.81 6.59 6.31
N ALA A 284 15.67 7.04 5.77
CA ALA A 284 15.60 8.24 4.93
C ALA A 284 15.92 9.53 5.70
N THR A 285 15.56 9.62 6.99
CA THR A 285 15.84 10.83 7.80
C THR A 285 17.32 11.07 8.09
N ALA A 286 18.19 10.09 7.83
CA ALA A 286 19.64 10.26 7.86
C ALA A 286 20.17 11.10 6.68
N LEU A 287 19.37 11.30 5.62
CA LEU A 287 19.74 12.13 4.48
C LEU A 287 19.53 13.63 4.78
N PRO A 288 20.23 14.53 4.06
CA PRO A 288 19.98 15.97 4.14
C PRO A 288 18.53 16.33 3.79
N ASP A 289 18.01 15.81 2.67
CA ASP A 289 16.59 15.86 2.30
C ASP A 289 16.01 14.42 2.34
N PRO A 290 15.20 14.08 3.36
CA PRO A 290 14.58 12.75 3.47
C PRO A 290 13.64 12.42 2.31
N LEU A 291 13.11 13.42 1.61
CA LEU A 291 12.18 13.24 0.49
C LEU A 291 12.89 12.72 -0.78
N GLU A 292 14.20 12.94 -0.90
CA GLU A 292 15.03 12.50 -2.02
C GLU A 292 15.49 11.03 -1.88
N HIS A 293 15.19 10.36 -0.76
CA HIS A 293 15.44 8.93 -0.63
C HIS A 293 14.72 8.17 -1.77
N PRO A 294 15.39 7.32 -2.58
CA PRO A 294 14.81 6.78 -3.82
C PRO A 294 13.44 6.11 -3.63
N THR A 295 13.30 5.31 -2.57
CA THR A 295 12.00 4.68 -2.24
C THR A 295 10.95 5.68 -1.80
N VAL A 296 11.31 6.70 -1.00
CA VAL A 296 10.38 7.74 -0.56
C VAL A 296 9.92 8.56 -1.76
N GLY A 297 10.87 9.09 -2.54
CA GLY A 297 10.60 9.86 -3.74
C GLY A 297 9.75 9.10 -4.76
N SER A 298 9.98 7.78 -4.93
CA SER A 298 9.13 6.94 -5.79
C SER A 298 7.67 6.89 -5.33
N MET A 299 7.42 6.72 -4.03
CA MET A 299 6.05 6.73 -3.48
C MET A 299 5.40 8.11 -3.57
N LEU A 300 6.16 9.19 -3.33
CA LEU A 300 5.62 10.55 -3.37
C LEU A 300 5.31 11.04 -4.78
N ARG A 301 6.01 10.53 -5.80
CA ARG A 301 5.72 10.79 -7.22
C ARG A 301 4.39 10.21 -7.69
N ILE A 302 3.86 9.19 -7.01
CA ILE A 302 2.53 8.65 -7.30
C ILE A 302 1.48 9.58 -6.69
N HIS A 303 1.22 10.68 -7.38
CA HIS A 303 0.16 11.61 -7.03
C HIS A 303 -1.17 11.13 -7.61
N TRP A 304 -2.15 10.94 -6.73
CA TRP A 304 -3.49 10.55 -7.11
C TRP A 304 -4.50 11.45 -6.39
N THR A 305 -5.32 12.09 -7.20
CA THR A 305 -6.50 12.86 -6.81
C THR A 305 -7.67 12.37 -7.65
N SER A 306 -8.85 12.27 -7.03
CA SER A 306 -10.11 12.02 -7.73
C SER A 306 -10.99 13.28 -7.65
N PRO A 307 -11.60 13.75 -8.76
CA PRO A 307 -12.47 14.93 -8.74
C PRO A 307 -13.65 14.81 -7.76
N GLY A 308 -14.13 13.59 -7.51
CA GLY A 308 -15.22 13.32 -6.55
C GLY A 308 -14.80 13.38 -5.08
N GLU A 309 -13.51 13.61 -4.79
CA GLU A 309 -12.93 13.47 -3.46
C GLU A 309 -12.28 14.80 -2.98
N VAL A 310 -12.95 15.93 -3.26
CA VAL A 310 -12.44 17.29 -3.02
C VAL A 310 -12.01 17.52 -1.57
N GLU A 311 -12.83 17.08 -0.60
CA GLU A 311 -12.60 17.32 0.83
C GLU A 311 -11.31 16.63 1.32
N ILE A 312 -11.20 15.31 1.15
CA ILE A 312 -10.01 14.56 1.57
C ILE A 312 -8.75 15.00 0.81
N ASN A 313 -8.86 15.31 -0.48
CA ASN A 313 -7.75 15.83 -1.28
C ASN A 313 -7.25 17.18 -0.75
N GLY A 314 -8.17 18.08 -0.37
CA GLY A 314 -7.86 19.39 0.19
C GLY A 314 -7.12 19.29 1.52
N ILE A 315 -7.65 18.48 2.45
CA ILE A 315 -7.03 18.24 3.76
C ILE A 315 -5.64 17.61 3.59
N PHE A 316 -5.54 16.56 2.77
CA PHE A 316 -4.28 15.85 2.55
C PHE A 316 -3.23 16.74 1.87
N SER A 317 -3.61 17.60 0.93
CA SER A 317 -2.72 18.56 0.27
C SER A 317 -2.17 19.60 1.27
N ALA A 318 -3.04 20.18 2.10
CA ALA A 318 -2.64 21.11 3.16
C ALA A 318 -1.68 20.44 4.16
N TRP A 319 -1.99 19.21 4.56
CA TRP A 319 -1.15 18.41 5.44
C TRP A 319 0.22 18.10 4.82
N MET A 320 0.27 17.64 3.57
CA MET A 320 1.51 17.32 2.84
C MET A 320 2.41 18.56 2.67
N SER A 321 1.82 19.72 2.38
CA SER A 321 2.54 20.99 2.25
C SER A 321 3.26 21.34 3.56
N LEU A 322 2.54 21.26 4.68
CA LEU A 322 3.07 21.54 6.01
C LEU A 322 4.15 20.52 6.44
N ALA A 323 3.93 19.24 6.18
CA ALA A 323 4.92 18.19 6.46
C ALA A 323 6.21 18.43 5.65
N THR A 324 6.09 18.83 4.39
CA THR A 324 7.23 19.16 3.52
C THR A 324 7.99 20.38 4.03
N GLU A 325 7.30 21.43 4.50
CA GLU A 325 7.93 22.59 5.14
C GLU A 325 8.79 22.17 6.34
N ILE A 326 8.28 21.28 7.20
CA ILE A 326 9.03 20.78 8.36
C ILE A 326 10.24 19.94 7.94
N LEU A 327 10.05 19.01 7.00
CA LEU A 327 11.11 18.10 6.55
C LEU A 327 12.28 18.84 5.89
N ARG A 328 11.98 19.80 5.00
CA ARG A 328 12.99 20.61 4.30
C ARG A 328 13.55 21.72 5.16
N GLY A 329 12.74 22.31 6.03
CA GLY A 329 13.17 23.36 6.95
C GLY A 329 14.21 22.87 7.96
N GLY A 330 14.15 21.59 8.37
CA GLY A 330 15.21 20.93 9.13
C GLY A 330 15.79 21.79 10.26
N HIS A 331 17.12 21.94 10.27
CA HIS A 331 17.84 22.70 11.30
C HIS A 331 17.74 24.23 11.16
N THR A 332 17.21 24.76 10.05
CA THR A 332 17.11 26.21 9.83
C THR A 332 15.79 26.79 10.37
N MET A 333 14.85 25.94 10.81
CA MET A 333 13.59 26.37 11.38
C MET A 333 13.76 26.75 12.87
N ALA A 334 13.40 27.98 13.23
CA ALA A 334 13.35 28.41 14.64
C ALA A 334 12.42 27.49 15.46
N LEU A 335 12.78 27.22 16.72
CA LEU A 335 12.10 26.24 17.55
C LEU A 335 10.61 26.57 17.75
N GLU A 336 10.28 27.83 18.00
CA GLU A 336 8.90 28.30 18.19
C GLU A 336 8.08 28.06 16.93
N ARG A 337 8.67 28.32 15.76
CA ARG A 337 8.03 28.05 14.46
C ARG A 337 7.85 26.55 14.26
N LEU A 338 8.84 25.72 14.57
CA LEU A 338 8.74 24.26 14.47
C LEU A 338 7.61 23.72 15.34
N GLN A 339 7.49 24.18 16.58
CA GLN A 339 6.43 23.79 17.50
C GLN A 339 5.05 24.20 16.98
N ALA A 340 4.90 25.44 16.51
CA ALA A 340 3.64 25.93 15.95
C ALA A 340 3.23 25.14 14.68
N ARG A 341 4.18 24.88 13.78
CA ARG A 341 3.95 24.05 12.58
C ARG A 341 3.60 22.61 12.95
N ARG A 342 4.22 22.04 13.98
CA ARG A 342 3.90 20.69 14.43
C ARG A 342 2.48 20.59 15.00
N ALA A 343 2.06 21.55 15.82
CA ALA A 343 0.69 21.58 16.35
C ALA A 343 -0.35 21.70 15.22
N GLN A 344 -0.08 22.52 14.20
CA GLN A 344 -0.91 22.60 12.99
C GLN A 344 -0.96 21.27 12.24
N LEU A 345 0.19 20.58 12.12
CA LEU A 345 0.28 19.29 11.44
C LEU A 345 -0.50 18.20 12.17
N ASP A 346 -0.42 18.15 13.51
CA ASP A 346 -1.15 17.19 14.31
C ASP A 346 -2.67 17.44 14.19
N ALA A 347 -3.12 18.70 14.21
CA ALA A 347 -4.53 19.03 13.97
C ALA A 347 -5.02 18.59 12.58
N LEU A 348 -4.25 18.85 11.52
CA LEU A 348 -4.56 18.38 10.17
C LEU A 348 -4.50 16.85 10.05
N SER A 349 -3.60 16.19 10.81
CA SER A 349 -3.50 14.73 10.85
C SER A 349 -4.79 14.11 11.38
N LEU A 350 -5.35 14.66 12.46
CA LEU A 350 -6.62 14.18 13.02
C LEU A 350 -7.80 14.42 12.06
N LEU A 351 -7.85 15.58 11.40
CA LEU A 351 -8.87 15.86 10.38
C LEU A 351 -8.76 14.90 9.20
N PHE A 352 -7.53 14.65 8.72
CA PHE A 352 -7.29 13.72 7.62
C PHE A 352 -7.71 12.29 8.00
N LEU A 353 -7.32 11.81 9.18
CA LEU A 353 -7.71 10.48 9.67
C LEU A 353 -9.22 10.36 9.80
N GLN A 354 -9.90 11.40 10.32
CA GLN A 354 -11.36 11.40 10.44
C GLN A 354 -12.06 11.28 9.09
N GLU A 355 -11.58 12.04 8.10
CA GLU A 355 -12.16 12.05 6.77
C GLU A 355 -11.86 10.75 6.01
N ALA A 356 -10.62 10.24 6.11
CA ALA A 356 -10.25 8.96 5.54
C ALA A 356 -11.09 7.82 6.13
N ASP A 357 -11.27 7.78 7.46
CA ASP A 357 -12.09 6.76 8.13
C ASP A 357 -13.53 6.76 7.63
N ARG A 358 -14.15 7.95 7.50
CA ARG A 358 -15.50 8.13 6.95
C ARG A 358 -15.62 7.58 5.52
N LYS A 359 -14.63 7.88 4.67
CA LYS A 359 -14.58 7.40 3.28
C LYS A 359 -14.39 5.90 3.20
N LEU A 360 -13.51 5.33 4.02
CA LEU A 360 -13.30 3.88 4.09
C LEU A 360 -14.56 3.17 4.60
N ALA A 361 -15.21 3.69 5.66
CA ALA A 361 -16.46 3.14 6.20
C ALA A 361 -17.57 3.10 5.13
N THR A 362 -17.70 4.17 4.37
CA THR A 362 -18.64 4.25 3.24
C THR A 362 -18.28 3.22 2.16
N ALA A 363 -17.00 3.14 1.78
CA ALA A 363 -16.54 2.25 0.73
C ALA A 363 -16.71 0.77 1.08
N ILE A 364 -16.55 0.37 2.34
CA ILE A 364 -16.78 -1.02 2.78
C ILE A 364 -18.25 -1.31 3.12
N GLY A 365 -19.15 -0.33 2.97
CA GLY A 365 -20.60 -0.52 3.17
C GLY A 365 -21.01 -0.67 4.63
N LEU A 366 -20.40 0.11 5.53
CA LEU A 366 -20.88 0.21 6.92
C LEU A 366 -22.15 1.07 6.98
N PRO A 367 -23.09 0.77 7.91
CA PRO A 367 -24.28 1.57 8.13
C PRO A 367 -23.94 3.03 8.46
N SER A 368 -24.70 3.99 7.93
CA SER A 368 -24.53 5.42 8.25
C SER A 368 -24.85 5.76 9.71
N THR A 369 -25.51 4.86 10.43
CA THR A 369 -25.81 4.98 11.86
C THR A 369 -24.61 4.72 12.75
N ASP A 370 -23.57 4.02 12.24
CA ASP A 370 -22.34 3.82 12.99
C ASP A 370 -21.55 5.13 12.98
N ALA A 371 -21.59 5.82 14.12
CA ALA A 371 -20.81 7.04 14.29
C ALA A 371 -19.32 6.70 14.07
N PRO A 372 -18.63 7.36 13.11
CA PRO A 372 -17.24 7.09 12.87
C PRO A 372 -16.44 7.38 14.14
N TYR A 373 -15.38 6.61 14.36
CA TYR A 373 -14.51 6.83 15.51
C TYR A 373 -13.89 8.23 15.41
N ARG A 374 -13.83 8.91 16.56
CA ARG A 374 -13.22 10.23 16.69
C ARG A 374 -11.75 10.12 17.05
N TYR A 375 -10.88 10.40 16.09
CA TYR A 375 -9.43 10.40 16.30
C TYR A 375 -9.00 11.52 17.25
N VAL A 376 -8.10 11.20 18.18
CA VAL A 376 -7.52 12.13 19.16
C VAL A 376 -5.99 12.09 19.11
N PRO A 377 -5.25 13.08 19.66
CA PRO A 377 -3.78 13.10 19.60
C PRO A 377 -3.12 11.80 20.10
N ARG A 378 -3.71 11.18 21.14
CA ARG A 378 -3.24 9.90 21.67
C ARG A 378 -3.25 8.77 20.64
N ASP A 379 -4.13 8.81 19.64
CA ASP A 379 -4.15 7.82 18.56
C ASP A 379 -2.92 7.95 17.66
N LEU A 380 -2.47 9.18 17.37
CA LEU A 380 -1.22 9.42 16.64
C LEU A 380 -0.02 8.91 17.43
N GLU A 381 0.05 9.20 18.73
CA GLU A 381 1.14 8.70 19.60
C GLU A 381 1.11 7.19 19.74
N HIS A 382 -0.07 6.59 19.81
CA HIS A 382 -0.21 5.15 19.95
C HIS A 382 0.19 4.42 18.66
N PHE A 383 -0.19 4.96 17.49
CA PHE A 383 0.10 4.34 16.20
C PHE A 383 1.49 4.69 15.65
N PHE A 384 1.95 5.93 15.78
CA PHE A 384 3.25 6.35 15.26
C PHE A 384 4.32 6.41 16.34
N GLY A 385 3.98 6.38 17.63
CA GLY A 385 4.92 6.67 18.72
C GLY A 385 4.98 8.17 19.06
N GLY A 386 5.55 8.48 20.22
CA GLY A 386 5.67 9.85 20.71
C GLY A 386 6.53 10.75 19.81
N ALA A 387 6.14 12.02 19.75
CA ALA A 387 6.95 13.11 19.21
C ALA A 387 7.80 13.76 20.32
N PRO A 388 8.89 14.47 19.98
CA PRO A 388 9.64 15.23 20.97
C PRO A 388 8.78 16.34 21.57
N THR A 389 8.91 16.53 22.87
CA THR A 389 8.31 17.62 23.65
C THR A 389 9.15 18.89 23.56
N ALA A 390 8.59 20.04 23.96
CA ALA A 390 9.35 21.29 24.05
C ALA A 390 10.59 21.17 24.95
N ALA A 391 10.48 20.44 26.06
CA ALA A 391 11.60 20.18 26.98
C ALA A 391 12.76 19.41 26.31
N ASP A 392 12.45 18.56 25.34
CA ASP A 392 13.45 17.77 24.62
C ASP A 392 14.38 18.66 23.80
N PHE A 393 13.84 19.71 23.18
CA PHE A 393 14.60 20.70 22.41
C PHE A 393 15.43 21.64 23.30
N VAL A 394 14.89 22.05 24.47
CA VAL A 394 15.62 22.90 25.42
C VAL A 394 16.87 22.18 25.94
N THR A 395 16.72 20.90 26.30
CA THR A 395 17.85 20.08 26.77
C THR A 395 18.96 20.00 25.73
N ALA A 396 18.61 19.83 24.45
CA ALA A 396 19.56 19.74 23.35
C ALA A 396 20.34 21.04 23.11
N SER A 397 19.67 22.19 23.25
CA SER A 397 20.31 23.52 23.14
C SER A 397 21.36 23.72 24.24
N LEU A 398 21.04 23.35 25.48
CA LEU A 398 21.95 23.46 26.62
C LEU A 398 23.18 22.54 26.49
N GLN A 399 23.00 21.32 25.97
CA GLN A 399 24.11 20.40 25.73
C GLN A 399 25.02 20.86 24.59
N GLY A 400 24.47 21.51 23.56
CA GLY A 400 25.23 22.07 22.45
C GLY A 400 26.02 23.34 22.77
N ALA A 401 25.65 24.08 23.82
CA ALA A 401 26.37 25.27 24.26
C ALA A 401 27.59 24.96 25.16
N ASN A 402 27.67 23.74 25.69
CA ASN A 402 28.71 23.30 26.64
C ASN A 402 29.75 22.35 26.00
N ALA A 403 29.64 22.08 24.69
CA ALA A 403 30.56 21.26 23.91
C ALA A 403 31.23 22.15 22.85
#